data_AF-A0A218WD99-F1
#
_entry.id   AF-A0A218WD99-F1
#
_cell.length_a   1.000
_cell.length_b   1.000
_cell.length_c   1.000
_cell.angle_alpha   90.00
_cell.angle_beta   90.00
_cell.angle_gamma   90.00
#
_symmetry.space_group_name_H-M   'P 1'
#
loop_
_entity.id
_entity.type
_entity.pdbx_description
1 polymer ?
#
loop_
_entity_poly.entity_id
_entity_poly.type
_entity_poly.pdbx_seq_one_letter_code
_entity_poly.pdbx_strand_id
1 'polypeptide(L)'
;MLSGHYIQKGHLFVKPQEANAQEDFMESFSEKLKESLALTLVHFYPLAGRFKTVKSDDPHFYTVYIDCVNSPGARFIRTTLDMTVSDILSPVYVPPVVLSFFDHDRALNHVGHTESLLSIQAIARP
;
A
#
# COMPACT_ATOMS: atom_id res chain seq x y z
N MET A 1 -13.51 -1.81 19.01
CA MET A 1 -13.90 -1.96 17.59
C MET A 1 -12.70 -1.66 16.71
N LEU A 2 -12.09 -2.68 16.10
CA LEU A 2 -11.08 -2.52 15.04
C LEU A 2 -11.59 -3.02 13.68
N SER A 3 -12.88 -3.30 13.54
CA SER A 3 -13.50 -3.91 12.34
C SER A 3 -13.82 -2.90 11.23
N GLY A 4 -12.93 -1.95 10.97
CA GLY A 4 -13.03 -1.06 9.80
C GLY A 4 -12.34 -1.66 8.57
N HIS A 5 -12.72 -1.21 7.38
CA HIS A 5 -11.94 -1.50 6.17
C HIS A 5 -10.62 -0.71 6.16
N TYR A 6 -9.66 -1.20 5.38
CA TYR A 6 -8.43 -0.46 5.09
C TYR A 6 -8.73 0.88 4.43
N ILE A 7 -7.97 1.91 4.79
CA ILE A 7 -8.03 3.21 4.11
C ILE A 7 -7.28 3.10 2.80
N GLN A 8 -7.95 3.43 1.69
CA GLN A 8 -7.37 3.43 0.35
C GLN A 8 -7.23 4.86 -0.15
N LYS A 9 -6.02 5.25 -0.55
CA LYS A 9 -5.72 6.56 -1.12
C LYS A 9 -4.67 6.40 -2.21
N GLY A 10 -4.83 7.12 -3.30
CA GLY A 10 -3.93 7.08 -4.46
C GLY A 10 -3.63 8.46 -5.00
N HIS A 11 -2.51 8.56 -5.72
CA HIS A 11 -2.10 9.75 -6.44
C HIS A 11 -1.86 9.39 -7.91
N LEU A 12 -2.29 10.27 -8.81
CA LEU A 12 -2.05 10.13 -10.24
C LEU A 12 -1.04 11.18 -10.67
N PHE A 13 -0.02 10.75 -11.41
CA PHE A 13 1.03 11.61 -11.93
C PHE A 13 1.12 11.43 -13.44
N VAL A 14 1.24 12.55 -14.16
CA VAL A 14 1.56 12.51 -15.59
C VAL A 14 3.04 12.12 -15.72
N LYS A 15 3.31 11.09 -16.51
CA LYS A 15 4.69 10.63 -16.77
C LYS A 15 5.46 11.75 -17.48
N PRO A 16 6.65 12.16 -16.97
CA PRO A 16 7.45 13.21 -17.59
C PRO A 16 8.03 12.73 -18.94
N GLN A 17 8.36 13.65 -19.86
CA GLN A 17 8.78 13.28 -21.22
C GLN A 17 10.11 12.48 -21.23
N GLU A 18 11.00 12.79 -20.30
CA GLU A 18 12.30 12.13 -20.11
C GLU A 18 12.14 10.63 -19.84
N ALA A 19 11.03 10.24 -19.21
CA ALA A 19 10.72 8.85 -18.91
C ALA A 19 10.29 8.03 -20.14
N ASN A 20 10.08 8.68 -21.30
CA ASN A 20 9.91 7.99 -22.59
C ASN A 20 11.23 7.86 -23.35
N ALA A 21 12.24 8.67 -23.01
CA ALA A 21 13.55 8.64 -23.64
C ALA A 21 14.50 7.61 -22.98
N GLN A 22 14.23 7.25 -21.73
CA GLN A 22 15.03 6.29 -20.97
C GLN A 22 14.23 5.01 -20.72
N GLU A 23 14.63 3.91 -21.35
CA GLU A 23 13.95 2.60 -21.24
C GLU A 23 13.84 2.12 -19.78
N ASP A 24 14.89 2.33 -18.98
CA ASP A 24 14.93 1.88 -17.57
C ASP A 24 14.33 2.86 -16.57
N PHE A 25 13.69 3.96 -17.02
CA PHE A 25 13.21 4.99 -16.10
C PHE A 25 12.24 4.42 -15.04
N MET A 26 11.27 3.60 -15.47
CA MET A 26 10.27 3.04 -14.57
C MET A 26 10.88 2.03 -13.59
N GLU A 27 11.87 1.26 -14.04
CA GLU A 27 12.66 0.37 -13.16
C GLU A 27 13.41 1.17 -12.09
N SER A 28 14.19 2.17 -12.51
CA SER A 28 14.93 3.03 -11.58
C SER A 28 14.01 3.79 -10.62
N PHE A 29 12.88 4.30 -11.10
CA PHE A 29 11.90 4.99 -10.27
C PHE A 29 11.28 4.08 -9.22
N SER A 30 10.92 2.85 -9.60
CA SER A 30 10.36 1.86 -8.67
C SER A 30 11.35 1.51 -7.55
N GLU A 31 12.63 1.27 -7.88
CA GLU A 31 13.65 0.97 -6.86
C GLU A 31 13.87 2.17 -5.93
N LYS A 32 13.97 3.40 -6.46
CA LYS A 32 14.07 4.61 -5.64
C LYS A 32 12.86 4.80 -4.72
N LEU A 33 11.65 4.47 -5.20
CA LEU A 33 10.44 4.54 -4.38
C LEU A 33 10.47 3.50 -3.26
N LYS A 34 10.92 2.28 -3.54
CA LYS A 34 11.08 1.22 -2.55
C LYS A 34 12.14 1.58 -1.50
N GLU A 35 13.28 2.13 -1.91
CA GLU A 35 14.34 2.59 -1.00
C GLU A 35 13.86 3.74 -0.12
N SER A 36 13.24 4.78 -0.70
CA SER A 36 12.70 5.90 0.05
C SER A 36 11.59 5.48 1.02
N LEU A 37 10.75 4.52 0.63
CA LEU A 37 9.77 3.90 1.52
C LEU A 37 10.46 3.19 2.68
N ALA A 38 11.48 2.38 2.42
CA ALA A 38 12.23 1.68 3.47
C ALA A 38 12.85 2.67 4.49
N LEU A 39 13.46 3.76 4.00
CA LEU A 39 13.98 4.83 4.85
C LEU A 39 12.87 5.51 5.66
N THR A 40 11.72 5.79 5.03
CA THR A 40 10.57 6.38 5.71
C THR A 40 10.04 5.47 6.82
N LEU A 41 10.01 4.16 6.59
CA LEU A 41 9.54 3.18 7.58
C LEU A 41 10.47 3.04 8.78
N VAL A 42 11.72 3.51 8.72
CA VAL A 42 12.55 3.64 9.94
C VAL A 42 11.92 4.63 10.93
N HIS A 43 11.35 5.72 10.41
CA HIS A 43 10.70 6.76 11.22
C HIS A 43 9.24 6.43 11.54
N PHE A 44 8.56 5.72 10.63
CA PHE A 44 7.16 5.30 10.77
C PHE A 44 7.02 3.78 10.94
N TYR A 45 7.88 3.20 11.77
CA TYR A 45 8.02 1.75 11.95
C TYR A 45 6.73 0.99 12.30
N PRO A 46 5.70 1.56 12.98
CA PRO A 46 4.46 0.83 13.19
C PRO A 46 3.73 0.44 11.90
N LEU A 47 3.92 1.18 10.81
CA LEU A 47 3.32 0.85 9.50
C LEU A 47 3.90 -0.43 8.89
N ALA A 48 5.11 -0.80 9.29
CA ALA A 48 5.74 -2.04 8.90
C ALA A 48 5.33 -3.22 9.79
N GLY A 49 4.61 -3.00 10.90
CA GLY A 49 4.25 -4.01 11.92
C GLY A 49 3.07 -4.91 11.55
N ARG A 50 2.58 -5.67 12.54
CA ARG A 50 1.34 -6.46 12.46
C ARG A 50 0.48 -6.21 13.70
N PHE A 51 -0.85 -6.34 13.58
CA PHE A 51 -1.69 -6.37 14.77
C PHE A 51 -1.43 -7.63 15.58
N LYS A 52 -1.47 -7.47 16.89
CA LYS A 52 -1.40 -8.55 17.85
C LYS A 52 -2.45 -8.34 18.92
N THR A 53 -3.21 -9.38 19.19
CA THR A 53 -4.22 -9.41 20.24
C THR A 53 -3.74 -10.35 21.34
N VAL A 54 -3.62 -9.82 22.55
CA VAL A 54 -3.31 -10.60 23.74
C VAL A 54 -4.53 -10.60 24.63
N LYS A 55 -4.95 -11.80 25.05
CA LYS A 55 -6.05 -12.00 25.99
C LYS A 55 -5.46 -12.16 27.39
N SER A 56 -6.00 -11.40 28.35
CA SER A 56 -5.79 -11.60 29.79
C SER A 56 -7.05 -12.21 30.38
N ASP A 57 -6.90 -13.26 31.18
CA ASP A 57 -8.02 -13.94 31.82
C ASP A 57 -8.28 -13.44 33.26
N ASP A 58 -7.33 -12.75 33.90
CA ASP A 58 -7.49 -12.21 35.27
C ASP A 58 -6.70 -10.89 35.48
N PRO A 59 -7.34 -9.71 35.43
CA PRO A 59 -8.74 -9.48 35.06
C PRO A 59 -8.97 -9.78 33.56
N HIS A 60 -10.23 -10.05 33.19
CA HIS A 60 -10.62 -10.29 31.80
C HIS A 60 -10.51 -9.01 30.96
N PHE A 61 -9.53 -8.95 30.06
CA PHE A 61 -9.43 -7.89 29.06
C PHE A 61 -8.65 -8.33 27.82
N TYR A 62 -8.79 -7.56 26.75
CA TYR A 62 -8.05 -7.75 25.51
C TYR A 62 -7.18 -6.52 25.26
N THR A 63 -5.90 -6.75 25.00
CA THR A 63 -4.99 -5.71 24.53
C THR A 63 -4.72 -5.94 23.05
N VAL A 64 -4.97 -4.93 22.24
CA VAL A 64 -4.58 -4.92 20.84
C VAL A 64 -3.49 -3.87 20.64
N TYR A 65 -2.38 -4.28 20.04
CA TYR A 65 -1.25 -3.41 19.75
C TYR A 65 -0.61 -3.80 18.42
N ILE A 66 0.35 -2.97 17.96
CA ILE A 66 1.15 -3.25 16.77
C ILE A 66 2.45 -3.90 17.23
N ASP A 67 2.68 -5.15 16.84
CA ASP A 67 3.94 -5.87 17.04
C ASP A 67 4.90 -5.51 15.89
N CYS A 68 6.03 -4.87 16.25
CA CYS A 68 7.04 -4.39 15.31
C CYS A 68 8.32 -5.23 15.32
N VAL A 69 8.44 -6.25 16.20
CA VAL A 69 9.72 -6.95 16.43
C VAL A 69 9.99 -7.99 15.35
N ASN A 70 8.98 -8.79 14.97
CA ASN A 70 9.11 -9.89 14.01
C ASN A 70 8.21 -9.67 12.78
N SER A 71 8.12 -8.42 12.33
CA SER A 71 7.21 -8.11 11.24
C SER A 71 7.84 -8.39 9.87
N PRO A 72 7.09 -9.01 8.93
CA PRO A 72 7.52 -9.15 7.54
C PRO A 72 7.66 -7.81 6.78
N GLY A 73 7.32 -6.68 7.41
CA GLY A 73 7.38 -5.35 6.82
C GLY A 73 6.09 -4.91 6.14
N ALA A 74 6.18 -3.74 5.48
CA ALA A 74 5.14 -3.25 4.57
C ALA A 74 5.23 -3.98 3.22
N ARG A 75 4.11 -4.03 2.48
CA ARG A 75 4.06 -4.65 1.15
C ARG A 75 4.26 -3.58 0.08
N PHE A 76 5.14 -3.86 -0.89
CA PHE A 76 5.35 -3.00 -2.07
C PHE A 76 5.11 -3.83 -3.32
N ILE A 77 4.16 -3.41 -4.14
CA ILE A 77 3.74 -4.09 -5.36
C ILE A 77 4.07 -3.20 -6.55
N ARG A 78 4.62 -3.82 -7.60
CA ARG A 78 4.80 -3.17 -8.89
C ARG A 78 3.84 -3.79 -9.90
N THR A 79 3.20 -2.94 -10.69
CA THR A 79 2.26 -3.39 -11.72
C THR A 79 2.39 -2.54 -12.97
N THR A 80 2.14 -3.14 -14.13
CA THR A 80 2.00 -2.42 -15.38
C THR A 80 0.54 -2.37 -15.80
N LEU A 81 0.11 -1.24 -16.36
CA LEU A 81 -1.24 -1.05 -16.88
C LEU A 81 -1.19 -0.16 -18.11
N ASP A 82 -1.68 -0.66 -19.24
CA ASP A 82 -1.78 0.13 -20.48
C ASP A 82 -2.99 1.07 -20.45
N MET A 83 -2.92 2.07 -19.56
CA MET A 83 -3.87 3.16 -19.43
C MET A 83 -3.15 4.47 -19.14
N THR A 84 -3.72 5.57 -19.59
CA THR A 84 -3.24 6.92 -19.29
C THR A 84 -4.01 7.51 -18.10
N VAL A 85 -3.46 8.58 -17.52
CA VAL A 85 -4.16 9.38 -16.51
C VAL A 85 -5.49 9.93 -17.07
N SER A 86 -5.54 10.26 -18.36
CA SER A 86 -6.77 10.73 -19.02
C SER A 86 -7.85 9.65 -19.09
N ASP A 87 -7.47 8.38 -19.29
CA ASP A 87 -8.43 7.26 -19.32
C ASP A 87 -9.11 7.05 -17.96
N ILE A 88 -8.47 7.51 -16.87
CA ILE A 88 -9.00 7.45 -15.50
C ILE A 88 -9.87 8.68 -15.19
N LEU A 89 -9.45 9.88 -15.63
CA LEU A 89 -10.07 11.16 -15.24
C LEU A 89 -11.15 11.68 -16.19
N SER A 90 -11.12 11.29 -17.47
CA SER A 90 -12.08 11.77 -18.48
C SER A 90 -13.50 11.17 -18.38
N PRO A 91 -13.69 9.92 -17.93
CA PRO A 91 -15.03 9.37 -17.80
C PRO A 91 -15.86 10.09 -16.72
N VAL A 92 -17.18 10.13 -16.92
CA VAL A 92 -18.12 10.74 -15.94
C VAL A 92 -18.14 9.97 -14.62
N TYR A 93 -17.96 8.65 -14.68
CA TYR A 93 -17.94 7.77 -13.51
C TYR A 93 -16.55 7.19 -13.31
N VAL A 94 -16.19 6.92 -12.05
CA VAL A 94 -14.91 6.27 -11.71
C VAL A 94 -14.84 4.92 -12.42
N PRO A 95 -13.83 4.68 -13.28
CA PRO A 95 -13.69 3.41 -13.97
C PRO A 95 -13.52 2.24 -12.98
N PRO A 96 -14.17 1.08 -13.20
CA PRO A 96 -14.07 -0.06 -12.28
C PRO A 96 -12.65 -0.55 -12.03
N VAL A 97 -11.74 -0.36 -13.00
CA VAL A 97 -10.31 -0.69 -12.89
C VAL A 97 -9.61 0.06 -11.75
N VAL A 98 -10.13 1.21 -11.31
CA VAL A 98 -9.55 1.96 -10.17
C VAL A 98 -9.59 1.14 -8.89
N LEU A 99 -10.56 0.22 -8.74
CA LEU A 99 -10.62 -0.69 -7.59
C LEU A 99 -9.41 -1.62 -7.55
N SER A 100 -8.85 -2.03 -8.70
CA SER A 100 -7.66 -2.88 -8.74
C SER A 100 -6.35 -2.12 -8.51
N PHE A 101 -6.40 -0.80 -8.26
CA PHE A 101 -5.20 -0.03 -7.94
C PHE A 101 -4.82 -0.13 -6.46
N PHE A 102 -5.73 -0.68 -5.65
CA PHE A 102 -5.55 -0.82 -4.22
C PHE A 102 -5.49 -2.29 -3.86
N ASP A 103 -4.36 -2.69 -3.30
CA ASP A 103 -4.24 -3.96 -2.60
C ASP A 103 -5.17 -3.97 -1.37
N HIS A 104 -5.51 -5.17 -0.88
CA HIS A 104 -6.43 -5.36 0.24
C HIS A 104 -7.82 -4.72 0.03
N ASP A 105 -8.33 -4.66 -1.21
CA ASP A 105 -9.68 -4.12 -1.46
C ASP A 105 -10.74 -4.84 -0.62
N ARG A 106 -11.53 -4.04 0.09
CA ARG A 106 -12.58 -4.47 1.03
C ARG A 106 -12.09 -5.34 2.20
N ALA A 107 -10.79 -5.46 2.41
CA ALA A 107 -10.27 -6.20 3.55
C ALA A 107 -10.60 -5.46 4.86
N LEU A 108 -10.92 -6.22 5.91
CA LEU A 108 -11.11 -5.69 7.26
C LEU A 108 -9.74 -5.59 7.95
N ASN A 109 -9.53 -4.56 8.77
CA ASN A 109 -8.29 -4.38 9.54
C ASN A 109 -7.94 -5.59 10.42
N HIS A 110 -8.87 -6.50 10.71
CA HIS A 110 -8.58 -7.75 11.39
C HIS A 110 -7.53 -8.60 10.66
N VAL A 111 -7.48 -8.57 9.32
CA VAL A 111 -6.47 -9.31 8.56
C VAL A 111 -5.06 -8.76 8.77
N GLY A 112 -4.90 -7.56 9.33
CA GLY A 112 -3.61 -6.97 9.68
C GLY A 112 -2.82 -7.75 10.74
N HIS A 113 -3.37 -8.82 11.31
CA HIS A 113 -2.62 -9.80 12.11
C HIS A 113 -1.70 -10.67 11.26
N THR A 114 -2.08 -10.95 10.01
CA THR A 114 -1.32 -11.79 9.08
C THR A 114 -0.79 -10.99 7.90
N GLU A 115 -1.60 -10.05 7.39
CA GLU A 115 -1.28 -9.20 6.25
C GLU A 115 -0.62 -7.87 6.64
N SER A 116 0.02 -7.23 5.66
CA SER A 116 0.65 -5.92 5.85
C SER A 116 -0.34 -4.86 6.32
N LEU A 117 0.06 -4.04 7.30
CA LEU A 117 -0.72 -2.86 7.72
C LEU A 117 -0.65 -1.73 6.68
N LEU A 118 0.46 -1.65 5.94
CA LEU A 118 0.65 -0.75 4.81
C LEU A 118 1.00 -1.57 3.57
N SER A 119 0.24 -1.35 2.50
CA SER A 119 0.56 -1.84 1.15
C SER A 119 0.60 -0.66 0.19
N ILE A 120 1.59 -0.63 -0.69
CA ILE A 120 1.77 0.40 -1.72
C ILE A 120 1.89 -0.28 -3.07
N GLN A 121 1.07 0.14 -4.03
CA GLN A 121 1.12 -0.35 -5.40
C GLN A 121 1.57 0.78 -6.33
N ALA A 122 2.73 0.60 -6.96
CA ALA A 122 3.24 1.49 -8.00
C ALA A 122 2.81 0.96 -9.36
N ILE A 123 1.93 1.70 -10.03
CA ILE A 123 1.38 1.34 -11.35
C ILE A 123 1.99 2.25 -12.39
N ALA A 124 2.59 1.64 -13.41
CA ALA A 124 3.21 2.34 -14.51
C ALA A 124 2.65 1.85 -15.84
N ARG A 125 2.62 2.71 -16.85
CA ARG A 125 2.42 2.24 -18.22
C ARG A 125 3.67 1.46 -18.65
N PRO A 126 3.53 0.27 -19.29
CA PRO A 126 4.66 -0.43 -19.87
C PRO A 126 5.40 0.42 -20.91
#